data_AF-A0A6B3EWZ6-F1
#
_entry.id   AF-A0A6B3EWZ6-F1
#
_cell.length_a   1.000
_cell.length_b   1.000
_cell.length_c   1.000
_cell.angle_alpha   90.00
_cell.angle_beta   90.00
_cell.angle_gamma   90.00
#
_symmetry.space_group_name_H-M   'P 1'
#
loop_
_entity.id
_entity.type
_entity.pdbx_description
1 polymer ?
#
loop_
_entity_poly.entity_id
_entity_poly.type
_entity_poly.pdbx_seq_one_letter_code
_entity_poly.pdbx_strand_id
1 'polypeptide(L)'
;PEAWMWYRKNIGHDKAPIVDTWWQTETGSMMISPLPGVTATKPGSAQTPLPGISATVVDDEGNEVGNGGGGYLVLTEPWPSMLRTIWGD
;
A
#
# COMPACT_ATOMS: atom_id res chain seq x y z
N PRO A 1 -8.01 -3.83 -12.99
CA PRO A 1 -9.32 -3.32 -12.52
C PRO A 1 -10.48 -4.34 -12.60
N GLU A 2 -10.55 -5.12 -13.68
CA GLU A 2 -11.66 -6.07 -13.92
C GLU A 2 -11.81 -7.13 -12.81
N ALA A 3 -10.70 -7.72 -12.36
CA ALA A 3 -10.70 -8.68 -11.26
C ALA A 3 -11.25 -8.08 -9.94
N TRP A 4 -10.87 -6.83 -9.63
CA TRP A 4 -11.38 -6.13 -8.44
C TRP A 4 -12.90 -5.93 -8.52
N MET A 5 -13.41 -5.49 -9.67
CA MET A 5 -14.85 -5.29 -9.89
C MET A 5 -15.62 -6.60 -9.80
N TRP A 6 -15.07 -7.67 -10.39
CA TRP A 6 -15.65 -9.00 -10.30
C TRP A 6 -15.73 -9.47 -8.84
N TYR A 7 -14.65 -9.29 -8.07
CA TYR A 7 -14.59 -9.70 -6.66
C TYR A 7 -15.60 -8.93 -5.81
N ARG A 8 -15.73 -7.61 -6.04
CA ARG A 8 -16.67 -6.73 -5.33
C ARG A 8 -18.11 -7.16 -5.54
N LYS A 9 -18.45 -7.45 -6.79
CA LYS A 9 -19.81 -7.79 -7.22
C LYS A 9 -20.20 -9.22 -6.83
N ASN A 10 -19.37 -10.20 -7.18
CA ASN A 10 -19.74 -11.60 -7.08
C ASN A 10 -19.49 -12.20 -5.69
N ILE A 11 -18.41 -11.78 -5.01
CA ILE A 11 -18.07 -12.30 -3.67
C ILE A 11 -18.55 -11.32 -2.60
N GLY A 12 -18.29 -10.02 -2.78
CA GLY A 12 -18.69 -8.98 -1.83
C GLY A 12 -20.17 -8.58 -1.89
N HIS A 13 -20.94 -9.09 -2.86
CA HIS A 13 -22.36 -8.78 -3.10
C HIS A 13 -22.68 -7.28 -3.12
N ASP A 14 -21.77 -6.45 -3.64
CA ASP A 14 -21.90 -4.99 -3.61
C ASP A 14 -22.14 -4.41 -2.19
N LYS A 15 -21.83 -5.17 -1.13
CA LYS A 15 -21.89 -4.75 0.28
C LYS A 15 -20.54 -4.73 1.02
N ALA A 16 -19.68 -5.72 0.79
CA ALA A 16 -18.40 -5.82 1.50
C ALA A 16 -17.30 -4.93 0.86
N PRO A 17 -16.57 -4.12 1.65
CA PRO A 17 -15.43 -3.36 1.14
C PRO A 17 -14.29 -4.30 0.74
N ILE A 18 -13.56 -3.95 -0.32
CA ILE A 18 -12.30 -4.63 -0.67
C ILE A 18 -11.16 -3.82 -0.08
N VAL A 19 -10.28 -4.51 0.65
CA VAL A 19 -9.02 -3.96 1.14
C VAL A 19 -7.87 -4.49 0.29
N ASP A 20 -7.28 -3.61 -0.52
CA ASP A 20 -6.12 -3.91 -1.36
C ASP A 20 -4.85 -3.53 -0.60
N THR A 21 -4.20 -4.53 -0.03
CA THR A 21 -3.16 -4.34 0.99
C THR A 21 -1.78 -4.54 0.39
N TRP A 22 -1.03 -3.46 0.16
CA TRP A 22 0.35 -3.54 -0.31
C TRP A 22 1.32 -3.66 0.86
N TRP A 23 2.23 -4.64 0.76
CA TRP A 23 3.30 -4.95 1.71
C TRP A 23 4.30 -5.94 1.10
N GLN A 24 5.38 -6.23 1.82
CA GLN A 24 6.39 -7.22 1.42
C GLN A 24 6.85 -8.03 2.64
N THR A 25 7.58 -9.12 2.40
CA THR A 25 8.13 -9.95 3.48
C THR A 25 8.97 -9.12 4.46
N GLU A 26 9.75 -8.18 3.95
CA GLU A 26 10.65 -7.29 4.69
C GLU A 26 9.89 -6.26 5.55
N THR A 27 8.61 -6.00 5.24
CA THR A 27 7.81 -5.02 5.98
C THR A 27 7.09 -5.62 7.17
N GLY A 28 6.89 -6.94 7.20
CA GLY A 28 6.30 -7.69 8.33
C GLY A 28 4.80 -7.43 8.57
N SER A 29 4.22 -6.39 7.99
CA SER A 29 2.79 -6.05 8.05
C SER A 29 2.36 -5.24 6.84
N MET A 30 1.04 -5.02 6.71
CA MET A 30 0.44 -4.10 5.73
C MET A 30 1.04 -2.70 5.84
N MET A 31 1.34 -2.07 4.71
CA MET A 31 1.98 -0.75 4.67
C MET A 31 1.06 0.31 4.07
N ILE A 32 0.51 0.03 2.89
CA ILE A 32 -0.41 0.91 2.17
C ILE A 32 -1.69 0.11 1.95
N SER A 33 -2.79 0.58 2.54
CA SER A 33 -4.07 -0.11 2.49
C SER A 33 -5.22 0.85 2.81
N PRO A 34 -6.40 0.69 2.18
CA PRO A 34 -7.61 1.31 2.70
C PRO A 34 -7.94 0.81 4.10
N LEU A 35 -8.45 1.71 4.95
CA LEU A 35 -9.12 1.35 6.20
C LEU A 35 -10.62 1.18 5.91
N PRO A 36 -11.20 -0.03 6.08
CA PRO A 36 -12.58 -0.28 5.72
C PRO A 36 -13.51 0.57 6.59
N GLY A 37 -14.47 1.25 5.95
CA GLY A 37 -15.38 2.19 6.61
C GLY A 37 -14.84 3.61 6.77
N VAL A 38 -13.57 3.87 6.42
CA VAL A 38 -12.96 5.21 6.46
C VAL A 38 -12.52 5.66 5.06
N THR A 39 -11.84 4.78 4.32
CA THR A 39 -11.24 5.12 3.02
C THR A 39 -12.15 4.75 1.85
N ALA A 40 -12.48 5.72 1.00
CA ALA A 40 -13.12 5.45 -0.29
C ALA A 40 -12.13 4.77 -1.25
N THR A 41 -12.50 3.63 -1.84
CA THR A 41 -11.58 2.84 -2.66
C THR A 41 -11.69 3.16 -4.15
N LYS A 42 -10.54 3.12 -4.83
CA LYS A 42 -10.43 3.14 -6.29
C LYS A 42 -9.95 1.75 -6.74
N PRO A 43 -10.62 1.09 -7.70
CA PRO A 43 -10.23 -0.25 -8.16
C PRO A 43 -8.76 -0.33 -8.60
N GLY A 44 -7.99 -1.22 -7.98
CA GLY A 44 -6.57 -1.43 -8.26
C GLY A 44 -5.61 -0.41 -7.64
N SER A 45 -6.06 0.38 -6.66
CA SER A 45 -5.22 1.26 -5.86
C SER A 45 -5.24 0.81 -4.40
N ALA A 46 -4.04 0.66 -3.82
CA ALA A 46 -3.84 0.39 -2.40
C ALA A 46 -4.21 1.58 -1.48
N GLN A 47 -4.65 2.71 -2.05
CA GLN A 47 -4.95 3.96 -1.36
C GLN A 47 -3.72 4.62 -0.73
N THR A 48 -3.77 4.94 0.57
CA THR A 48 -2.77 5.74 1.29
C THR A 48 -2.03 4.89 2.33
N PRO A 49 -0.85 5.32 2.78
CA PRO A 49 -0.13 4.66 3.87
C PRO A 49 -0.99 4.54 5.14
N LEU A 50 -0.80 3.44 5.87
CA LEU A 50 -1.42 3.24 7.18
C LEU A 50 -0.79 4.17 8.22
N PRO A 51 -1.49 4.46 9.34
CA PRO A 51 -0.93 5.26 10.43
C PRO A 51 0.41 4.71 10.93
N GLY A 52 1.41 5.58 11.04
CA GLY A 52 2.78 5.20 11.43
C GLY A 52 3.67 4.72 10.28
N ILE A 53 3.18 4.72 9.04
CA ILE A 53 3.97 4.44 7.84
C ILE A 53 4.20 5.75 7.06
N SER A 54 5.48 6.14 6.94
CA SER A 54 5.92 7.31 6.18
C SER A 54 6.43 6.84 4.81
N ALA A 55 5.72 7.19 3.73
CA ALA A 55 6.02 6.73 2.37
C ALA A 55 6.02 7.88 1.37
N THR A 56 6.95 7.85 0.41
CA THR A 56 7.06 8.81 -0.69
C THR A 56 7.41 8.10 -1.99
N VAL A 57 7.34 8.82 -3.11
CA VAL A 57 7.81 8.33 -4.41
C VAL A 57 8.99 9.20 -4.85
N VAL A 58 10.06 8.57 -5.32
CA VAL A 58 11.25 9.26 -5.81
C VAL A 58 11.57 8.86 -7.26
N ASP A 59 12.24 9.75 -7.99
CA ASP A 59 12.79 9.45 -9.31
C ASP A 59 14.11 8.63 -9.24
N ASP A 60 14.74 8.38 -10.40
CA ASP A 60 16.02 7.64 -10.49
C ASP A 60 17.20 8.37 -9.81
N GLU A 61 17.08 9.69 -9.58
CA GLU A 61 18.08 10.51 -8.90
C GLU A 61 17.81 10.62 -7.38
N GLY A 62 16.70 10.07 -6.90
CA GLY A 62 16.28 10.09 -5.50
C GLY A 62 15.53 11.35 -5.09
N ASN A 63 15.10 12.19 -6.05
CA ASN A 63 14.29 13.37 -5.75
C ASN A 63 12.82 12.99 -5.59
N GLU A 64 12.13 13.57 -4.61
CA GLU A 64 10.69 13.33 -4.43
C GLU A 64 9.88 13.80 -5.65
N VAL A 65 8.95 12.95 -6.10
CA VAL A 65 8.01 13.29 -7.16
C VAL A 65 6.61 13.53 -6.57
N GLY A 66 5.97 14.59 -7.04
CA GLY A 66 4.62 14.95 -6.61
C GLY A 66 3.52 14.04 -7.16
N ASN A 67 2.28 14.32 -6.74
CA ASN A 67 1.11 13.56 -7.17
C ASN A 67 0.99 13.46 -8.70
N GLY A 68 0.73 12.25 -9.19
CA GLY A 68 0.64 11.95 -10.63
C GLY A 68 1.99 11.62 -11.28
N GLY A 69 3.10 11.83 -10.57
CA GLY A 69 4.41 11.30 -10.92
C GLY A 69 4.52 9.80 -10.65
N GLY A 70 5.33 9.12 -11.45
CA GLY A 70 5.73 7.73 -11.23
C GLY A 70 7.20 7.67 -10.83
N GLY A 71 7.59 6.61 -10.14
CA GLY A 71 8.95 6.41 -9.64
C GLY A 71 9.03 5.22 -8.68
N TYR A 72 10.06 5.20 -7.85
CA TYR A 72 10.25 4.18 -6.81
C TYR A 72 9.52 4.56 -5.53
N LEU A 73 8.79 3.60 -4.97
CA LEU A 73 8.19 3.72 -3.66
C LEU A 73 9.26 3.53 -2.58
N VAL A 74 9.38 4.51 -1.68
CA VAL A 74 10.34 4.48 -0.56
C VAL A 74 9.61 4.73 0.75
N LEU A 75 10.04 4.01 1.80
CA LEU A 75 9.58 4.24 3.17
C LEU A 75 10.66 5.05 3.90
N THR A 76 10.32 6.25 4.37
CA THR A 76 11.29 7.27 4.80
C THR A 76 11.65 7.21 6.28
N GLU A 77 10.88 6.47 7.08
CA GLU A 77 11.08 6.29 8.51
C GLU A 77 10.92 4.82 8.89
N PRO A 78 11.60 4.33 9.95
CA PRO A 78 11.43 2.96 10.41
C PRO A 78 10.06 2.73 11.06
N TRP A 79 9.54 1.51 10.93
CA TRP A 79 8.28 1.08 11.53
C TRP A 79 8.48 -0.12 12.47
N PRO A 80 7.51 -0.43 13.37
CA PRO A 80 7.69 -1.45 14.40
C PRO A 80 7.96 -2.87 13.89
N SER A 81 7.33 -3.27 12.78
CA SER A 81 7.42 -4.60 12.17
C SER A 81 8.52 -4.74 11.11
N MET A 82 9.34 -3.70 10.90
CA MET A 82 10.44 -3.72 9.93
C MET A 82 11.41 -4.87 10.20
N LEU A 83 11.74 -5.63 9.15
CA LEU A 83 12.79 -6.65 9.20
C LEU A 83 14.07 -6.03 9.77
N ARG A 84 14.67 -6.72 10.75
CA ARG A 84 15.82 -6.19 11.49
C ARG A 84 17.14 -6.47 10.81
N THR A 85 17.29 -7.65 10.21
CA THR A 85 18.50 -8.07 9.50
C THR A 85 18.21 -9.32 8.65
N ILE A 86 19.16 -9.69 7.79
CA ILE A 86 19.21 -10.98 7.11
C ILE A 86 20.06 -11.93 7.97
N TRP A 87 19.64 -13.19 8.10
CA TRP A 87 20.41 -14.15 8.89
C TRP A 87 21.77 -14.44 8.25
N GLY A 88 22.85 -14.27 9.01
CA GLY A 88 24.22 -14.51 8.57
C GLY A 88 24.89 -13.33 7.86
N ASP A 89 24.22 -12.17 7.82
CA ASP A 89 24.76 -10.87 7.37
C ASP A 89 25.50 -10.14 8.51
#